data_AF-A0A1S2JYJ2-F1
#
_entry.id   AF-A0A1S2JYJ2-F1
#
_cell.length_a   1.000
_cell.length_b   1.000
_cell.length_c   1.000
_cell.angle_alpha   90.00
_cell.angle_beta   90.00
_cell.angle_gamma   90.00
#
_symmetry.space_group_name_H-M   'P 1'
#
loop_
_entity.id
_entity.type
_entity.pdbx_description
1 polymer ?
#
loop_
_entity_poly.entity_id
_entity_poly.type
_entity_poly.pdbx_seq_one_letter_code
_entity_poly.pdbx_strand_id
1 'polypeptide(L)'
;MHGERLDAEWVRSRWKQADTALTKLMQSFLPTHGFPPGHNAVMLATHDSHQATGAFVDLTPIPSDLTTLYWVISEASLPDVDSGYFIHSPATAAEHFREYGLAPIKDESIALVFASDGGGHLIAIGDSGQVWKSATASWSDDFEVAASSMQEFLEQLGRRIANQL
;
A
#
# COMPACT_ATOMS: atom_id res chain seq x y z
N MET A 1 -18.02 4.71 13.49
CA MET A 1 -18.27 3.32 13.08
C MET A 1 -16.90 2.70 12.87
N HIS A 2 -16.51 1.69 13.64
CA HIS A 2 -15.25 1.00 13.37
C HIS A 2 -15.43 0.24 12.05
N GLY A 3 -14.59 0.56 11.06
CA GLY A 3 -14.53 -0.21 9.83
C GLY A 3 -14.29 -1.69 10.14
N GLU A 4 -14.82 -2.56 9.29
CA GLU A 4 -14.51 -3.98 9.34
C GLU A 4 -12.98 -4.15 9.28
N ARG A 5 -12.40 -4.81 10.28
CA ARG A 5 -10.94 -4.98 10.36
C ARG A 5 -10.48 -5.85 9.21
N LEU A 6 -9.30 -5.54 8.68
CA LEU A 6 -8.71 -6.29 7.57
C LEU A 6 -8.42 -7.73 8.00
N ASP A 7 -8.91 -8.69 7.21
CA ASP A 7 -8.66 -10.12 7.40
C ASP A 7 -7.47 -10.62 6.55
N ALA A 8 -6.57 -11.40 7.17
CA ALA A 8 -5.35 -11.86 6.51
C ALA A 8 -5.61 -12.90 5.41
N GLU A 9 -6.62 -13.77 5.55
CA GLU A 9 -6.98 -14.73 4.51
C GLU A 9 -7.61 -14.02 3.31
N TRP A 10 -8.43 -13.01 3.57
CA TRP A 10 -8.97 -12.12 2.55
C TRP A 10 -7.85 -11.44 1.76
N VAL A 11 -6.84 -10.87 2.43
CA VAL A 11 -5.67 -10.26 1.75
C VAL A 11 -4.98 -11.29 0.86
N ARG A 12 -4.68 -12.50 1.36
CA ARG A 12 -4.06 -13.57 0.57
C ARG A 12 -4.88 -13.94 -0.68
N SER A 13 -6.17 -14.14 -0.50
CA SER A 13 -7.10 -14.50 -1.59
C SER A 13 -7.18 -13.39 -2.64
N ARG A 14 -7.32 -12.14 -2.18
CA ARG A 14 -7.40 -10.97 -3.06
C ARG A 14 -6.12 -10.80 -3.88
N TRP A 15 -4.97 -11.02 -3.26
CA TRP A 15 -3.69 -10.89 -3.94
C TRP A 15 -3.43 -11.97 -4.96
N LYS A 16 -3.86 -13.21 -4.71
CA LYS A 16 -3.81 -14.28 -5.72
C LYS A 16 -4.61 -13.92 -6.98
N GLN A 17 -5.75 -13.25 -6.81
CA GLN A 17 -6.57 -12.78 -7.94
C GLN A 17 -5.87 -11.63 -8.70
N ALA A 18 -5.32 -10.66 -7.96
CA ALA A 18 -4.59 -9.53 -8.53
C ALA A 18 -3.33 -10.00 -9.29
N ASP A 19 -2.58 -10.97 -8.75
CA ASP A 19 -1.39 -11.57 -9.39
C ASP A 19 -1.72 -12.25 -10.72
N THR A 20 -2.87 -12.94 -10.78
CA THR A 20 -3.35 -13.54 -12.03
C THR A 20 -3.67 -12.47 -13.07
N ALA A 21 -4.30 -11.36 -12.66
CA ALA A 21 -4.59 -10.24 -13.55
C ALA A 21 -3.31 -9.51 -13.98
N LEU A 22 -2.39 -9.28 -13.04
CA LEU A 22 -1.09 -8.65 -13.28
C LEU A 22 -0.27 -9.47 -14.28
N THR A 23 -0.22 -10.79 -14.12
CA THR A 23 0.45 -11.68 -15.08
C THR A 23 -0.08 -11.52 -16.50
N LYS A 24 -1.41 -11.43 -16.66
CA LYS A 24 -2.04 -11.19 -17.97
C LYS A 24 -1.67 -9.82 -18.53
N LEU A 25 -1.69 -8.80 -17.69
CA LEU A 25 -1.29 -7.43 -18.06
C LEU A 25 0.15 -7.41 -18.56
N MET A 26 1.08 -8.06 -17.85
CA MET A 26 2.49 -8.15 -18.24
C MET A 26 2.68 -8.87 -19.58
N GLN A 27 1.85 -9.88 -19.88
CA GLN A 27 1.88 -10.59 -21.15
C GLN A 27 1.39 -9.74 -22.33
N SER A 28 0.37 -8.89 -22.12
CA SER A 28 -0.16 -7.98 -23.15
C SER A 28 0.59 -6.66 -23.23
N PHE A 29 1.47 -6.35 -22.27
CA PHE A 29 2.09 -5.04 -22.12
C PHE A 29 2.91 -4.60 -23.33
N LEU A 30 3.92 -5.40 -23.73
CA LEU A 30 4.78 -5.07 -24.87
C LEU A 30 4.00 -4.93 -26.20
N PRO A 31 3.08 -5.86 -26.55
CA PRO A 31 2.21 -5.68 -27.72
C PRO A 31 1.33 -4.42 -27.68
N THR A 32 0.89 -4.00 -26.50
CA THR A 32 -0.05 -2.88 -26.34
C THR A 32 0.66 -1.53 -26.28
N HIS A 33 1.80 -1.46 -25.59
CA HIS A 33 2.50 -0.20 -25.31
C HIS A 33 3.77 0.00 -26.15
N GLY A 34 4.30 -1.05 -26.79
CA GLY A 34 5.49 -0.98 -27.65
C GLY A 34 6.83 -0.92 -26.91
N PHE A 35 6.83 -1.06 -25.58
CA PHE A 35 8.01 -1.17 -24.73
C PHE A 35 7.80 -2.25 -23.65
N PRO A 36 8.87 -2.87 -23.11
CA PRO A 36 8.73 -3.90 -22.09
C PRO A 36 8.20 -3.31 -20.78
N PRO A 37 7.42 -4.05 -19.99
CA PRO A 37 7.02 -3.61 -18.66
C PRO A 37 8.24 -3.46 -17.75
N GLY A 38 8.12 -2.58 -16.77
CA GLY A 38 9.01 -2.54 -15.62
C GLY A 38 8.88 -3.78 -14.72
N HIS A 39 9.60 -3.74 -13.60
CA HIS A 39 9.60 -4.83 -12.63
C HIS A 39 8.40 -4.71 -11.69
N ASN A 40 7.31 -5.40 -12.02
CA ASN A 40 6.15 -5.55 -11.15
C ASN A 40 6.34 -6.78 -10.27
N ALA A 41 6.39 -6.57 -8.97
CA ALA A 41 6.58 -7.63 -7.99
C ALA A 41 5.77 -7.36 -6.74
N VAL A 42 5.20 -8.42 -6.20
CA VAL A 42 4.66 -8.46 -4.86
C VAL A 42 5.52 -9.41 -4.06
N MET A 43 6.00 -8.95 -2.91
CA MET A 43 6.74 -9.78 -1.98
C MET A 43 5.83 -10.17 -0.81
N LEU A 44 5.69 -11.49 -0.60
CA LEU A 44 4.97 -12.02 0.55
C LEU A 44 5.79 -11.81 1.82
N ALA A 45 5.10 -11.62 2.93
CA ALA A 45 5.73 -11.44 4.23
C ALA A 45 6.60 -12.64 4.60
N THR A 46 7.85 -12.35 4.97
CA THR A 46 8.82 -13.32 5.48
C THR A 46 9.01 -13.15 6.98
N HIS A 47 9.81 -14.04 7.60
CA HIS A 47 10.20 -13.89 8.99
C HIS A 47 10.87 -12.53 9.26
N ASP A 48 11.74 -12.08 8.35
CA ASP A 48 12.43 -10.79 8.47
C ASP A 48 11.44 -9.62 8.39
N SER A 49 10.43 -9.71 7.52
CA SER A 49 9.36 -8.71 7.45
C SER A 49 8.52 -8.68 8.72
N HIS A 50 8.24 -9.83 9.33
CA HIS A 50 7.53 -9.90 10.62
C HIS A 50 8.36 -9.29 11.75
N GLN A 51 9.66 -9.54 11.78
CA GLN A 51 10.57 -8.89 12.73
C GLN A 51 10.61 -7.37 12.55
N ALA A 52 10.71 -6.91 11.30
CA ALA A 52 10.67 -5.48 10.99
C ALA A 52 9.34 -4.82 11.39
N THR A 53 8.22 -5.54 11.20
CA THR A 53 6.90 -5.09 11.66
C THR A 53 6.86 -4.98 13.18
N GLY A 54 7.39 -5.97 13.91
CA GLY A 54 7.50 -5.92 15.37
C GLY A 54 8.33 -4.73 15.85
N ALA A 55 9.50 -4.50 15.22
CA ALA A 55 10.35 -3.35 15.53
C ALA A 55 9.64 -2.01 15.21
N PHE A 56 8.77 -1.97 14.20
CA PHE A 56 7.99 -0.77 13.89
C PHE A 56 6.91 -0.52 14.95
N VAL A 57 6.24 -1.57 15.44
CA VAL A 57 5.26 -1.48 16.56
C VAL A 57 5.93 -0.93 17.83
N ASP A 58 7.18 -1.29 18.09
CA ASP A 58 7.93 -0.77 19.24
C ASP A 58 8.25 0.73 19.14
N LEU A 59 8.26 1.31 17.92
CA LEU A 59 8.48 2.74 17.70
C LEU A 59 7.22 3.58 17.87
N THR A 60 6.09 3.06 17.41
CA THR A 60 4.81 3.78 17.37
C THR A 60 3.65 2.80 17.31
N PRO A 61 2.48 3.11 17.90
CA PRO A 61 1.29 2.31 17.67
C PRO A 61 0.97 2.28 16.18
N ILE A 62 0.89 1.07 15.61
CA ILE A 62 0.55 0.85 14.20
C ILE A 62 -0.94 0.51 14.10
N PRO A 63 -1.71 1.10 13.15
CA PRO A 63 -3.07 0.68 12.87
C PRO A 63 -3.14 -0.81 12.56
N SER A 64 -4.09 -1.53 13.15
CA SER A 64 -4.11 -3.00 13.06
C SER A 64 -4.20 -3.53 11.63
N ASP A 65 -4.87 -2.81 10.75
CA ASP A 65 -5.02 -3.21 9.35
C ASP A 65 -3.68 -3.13 8.60
N LEU A 66 -2.80 -2.20 8.98
CA LEU A 66 -1.45 -2.13 8.44
C LEU A 66 -0.59 -3.30 8.94
N THR A 67 -0.73 -3.67 10.22
CA THR A 67 -0.08 -4.88 10.76
C THR A 67 -0.58 -6.14 10.06
N THR A 68 -1.89 -6.28 9.82
CA THR A 68 -2.46 -7.41 9.07
C THR A 68 -1.90 -7.45 7.64
N LEU A 69 -1.84 -6.31 6.96
CA LEU A 69 -1.24 -6.20 5.63
C LEU A 69 0.20 -6.72 5.64
N TYR A 70 1.05 -6.20 6.53
CA TYR A 70 2.45 -6.58 6.65
C TYR A 70 2.69 -8.01 7.10
N TRP A 71 1.68 -8.66 7.67
CA TRP A 71 1.73 -10.09 7.98
C TRP A 71 1.55 -10.99 6.74
N VAL A 72 1.05 -10.42 5.65
CA VAL A 72 0.77 -11.14 4.40
C VAL A 72 1.68 -10.67 3.26
N ILE A 73 1.85 -9.36 3.11
CA ILE A 73 2.60 -8.70 2.04
C ILE A 73 3.69 -7.85 2.69
N SER A 74 4.95 -8.13 2.41
CA SER A 74 6.03 -7.28 2.91
C SER A 74 6.09 -5.97 2.14
N GLU A 75 6.05 -6.04 0.82
CA GLU A 75 6.12 -4.88 -0.06
C GLU A 75 5.54 -5.23 -1.44
N ALA A 76 5.23 -4.20 -2.21
CA ALA A 76 4.83 -4.34 -3.60
C ALA A 76 5.40 -3.19 -4.42
N SER A 77 5.90 -3.51 -5.60
CA SER A 77 6.33 -2.57 -6.63
C SER A 77 5.49 -2.83 -7.86
N LEU A 78 4.61 -1.89 -8.22
CA LEU A 78 3.71 -2.01 -9.36
C LEU A 78 3.84 -0.78 -10.28
N PRO A 79 5.01 -0.53 -10.89
CA PRO A 79 5.25 0.68 -11.69
C PRO A 79 4.37 0.79 -12.94
N ASP A 80 3.88 -0.34 -13.46
CA ASP A 80 3.12 -0.38 -14.72
C ASP A 80 1.59 -0.41 -14.51
N VAL A 81 1.14 -0.34 -13.26
CA VAL A 81 -0.29 -0.30 -12.91
C VAL A 81 -0.72 1.15 -12.76
N ASP A 82 -1.56 1.63 -13.67
CA ASP A 82 -2.03 3.03 -13.75
C ASP A 82 -0.86 4.03 -13.71
N SER A 83 -0.77 4.91 -12.70
CA SER A 83 0.34 5.84 -12.47
C SER A 83 1.48 5.25 -11.63
N GLY A 84 1.50 3.93 -11.42
CA GLY A 84 2.42 3.23 -10.53
C GLY A 84 1.95 3.22 -9.08
N TYR A 85 2.11 2.08 -8.38
CA TYR A 85 1.80 1.93 -6.96
C TYR A 85 2.90 1.14 -6.24
N PHE A 86 3.31 1.64 -5.07
CA PHE A 86 4.40 1.06 -4.28
C PHE A 86 3.96 0.90 -2.83
N ILE A 87 3.82 -0.34 -2.35
CA ILE A 87 3.66 -0.62 -0.91
C ILE A 87 5.05 -0.78 -0.33
N HIS A 88 5.43 0.09 0.61
CA HIS A 88 6.75 0.07 1.22
C HIS A 88 6.88 -1.04 2.25
N SER A 89 8.09 -1.61 2.38
CA SER A 89 8.39 -2.56 3.43
C SER A 89 8.15 -1.98 4.83
N PRO A 90 7.89 -2.81 5.86
CA PRO A 90 7.79 -2.33 7.24
C PRO A 90 9.04 -1.57 7.71
N ALA A 91 10.22 -1.99 7.25
CA ALA A 91 11.48 -1.33 7.56
C ALA A 91 11.54 0.07 6.93
N THR A 92 11.18 0.20 5.66
CA THR A 92 11.11 1.46 4.94
C THR A 92 10.07 2.40 5.54
N ALA A 93 8.88 1.89 5.88
CA ALA A 93 7.84 2.69 6.55
C ALA A 93 8.31 3.17 7.93
N ALA A 94 9.04 2.34 8.69
CA ALA A 94 9.64 2.74 9.96
C ALA A 94 10.75 3.79 9.80
N GLU A 95 11.55 3.71 8.74
CA GLU A 95 12.55 4.73 8.39
C GLU A 95 11.87 6.06 8.04
N HIS A 96 10.86 6.04 7.17
CA HIS A 96 10.07 7.22 6.84
C HIS A 96 9.43 7.84 8.09
N PHE A 97 8.89 7.02 8.98
CA PHE A 97 8.35 7.50 10.26
C PHE A 97 9.42 8.16 11.15
N ARG A 98 10.64 7.62 11.21
CA ARG A 98 11.73 8.26 11.98
C ARG A 98 12.18 9.58 11.38
N GLU A 99 12.18 9.69 10.05
CA GLU A 99 12.65 10.89 9.34
C GLU A 99 11.60 12.00 9.33
N TYR A 100 10.34 11.66 9.03
CA TYR A 100 9.28 12.62 8.77
C TYR A 100 8.16 12.63 9.81
N GLY A 101 8.09 11.62 10.69
CA GLY A 101 7.05 11.50 11.71
C GLY A 101 5.73 10.96 11.15
N LEU A 102 4.62 11.32 11.82
CA LEU A 102 3.26 11.02 11.36
C LEU A 102 2.88 11.93 10.20
N ALA A 103 2.01 11.45 9.29
CA ALA A 103 1.39 12.32 8.31
C ALA A 103 0.48 13.36 9.01
N PRO A 104 0.50 14.64 8.62
CA PRO A 104 -0.21 15.72 9.32
C PRO A 104 -1.72 15.76 8.98
N ILE A 105 -2.43 14.66 9.23
CA ILE A 105 -3.86 14.51 8.93
C ILE A 105 -4.68 14.98 10.14
N LYS A 106 -5.47 16.04 9.98
CA LYS A 106 -6.20 16.69 11.09
C LYS A 106 -7.19 15.79 11.82
N ASP A 107 -7.77 14.82 11.11
CA ASP A 107 -8.83 13.95 11.61
C ASP A 107 -8.30 12.62 12.18
N GLU A 108 -6.98 12.40 12.16
CA GLU A 108 -6.34 11.16 12.63
C GLU A 108 -5.34 11.49 13.74
N SER A 109 -5.35 10.70 14.83
CA SER A 109 -4.35 10.86 15.89
C SER A 109 -3.03 10.17 15.53
N ILE A 110 -3.11 9.14 14.69
CA ILE A 110 -1.95 8.41 14.15
C ILE A 110 -2.21 8.18 12.67
N ALA A 111 -1.36 8.75 11.82
CA ALA A 111 -1.37 8.48 10.39
C ALA A 111 0.03 8.06 9.92
N LEU A 112 0.16 6.83 9.45
CA LEU A 112 1.43 6.26 8.99
C LEU A 112 1.44 6.13 7.47
N VAL A 113 2.43 6.74 6.83
CA VAL A 113 2.70 6.54 5.40
C VAL A 113 3.27 5.14 5.19
N PHE A 114 2.61 4.36 4.34
CA PHE A 114 3.00 2.97 4.07
C PHE A 114 3.16 2.68 2.58
N ALA A 115 2.75 3.61 1.72
CA ALA A 115 2.81 3.44 0.28
C ALA A 115 2.98 4.77 -0.45
N SER A 116 3.29 4.70 -1.73
CA SER A 116 3.32 5.85 -2.64
C SER A 116 2.84 5.47 -4.04
N ASP A 117 2.58 6.47 -4.89
CA ASP A 117 2.36 6.28 -6.32
C ASP A 117 3.56 6.75 -7.17
N GLY A 118 3.56 6.45 -8.47
CA GLY A 118 4.64 6.87 -9.37
C GLY A 118 4.68 8.37 -9.66
N GLY A 119 3.67 9.13 -9.21
CA GLY A 119 3.70 10.59 -9.18
C GLY A 119 4.36 11.16 -7.94
N GLY A 120 4.76 10.32 -6.98
CA GLY A 120 5.36 10.71 -5.70
C GLY A 120 4.34 11.07 -4.62
N HIS A 121 3.04 10.88 -4.85
CA HIS A 121 2.04 11.07 -3.80
C HIS A 121 2.20 9.98 -2.76
N LEU A 122 2.03 10.37 -1.51
CA LEU A 122 2.15 9.51 -0.34
C LEU A 122 0.79 8.96 0.02
N ILE A 123 0.76 7.72 0.47
CA ILE A 123 -0.44 7.02 0.90
C ILE A 123 -0.25 6.62 2.36
N ALA A 124 -1.15 7.13 3.20
CA ALA A 124 -1.14 6.92 4.64
C ALA A 124 -2.37 6.16 5.12
N ILE A 125 -2.24 5.47 6.24
CA ILE A 125 -3.37 4.86 6.96
C ILE A 125 -3.51 5.51 8.33
N GLY A 126 -4.73 5.95 8.63
CA GLY A 126 -5.12 6.54 9.91
C GLY A 126 -5.45 5.50 10.98
N ASP A 127 -5.53 5.92 12.24
CA ASP A 127 -6.02 5.08 13.34
C ASP A 127 -7.51 4.75 13.22
N SER A 128 -8.26 5.52 12.43
CA SER A 128 -9.61 5.18 11.99
C SER A 128 -9.68 3.94 11.08
N GLY A 129 -8.55 3.57 10.44
CA GLY A 129 -8.47 2.58 9.36
C GLY A 129 -8.67 3.15 7.96
N GLN A 130 -8.99 4.45 7.83
CA GLN A 130 -9.11 5.13 6.55
C GLN A 130 -7.74 5.25 5.87
N VAL A 131 -7.75 5.17 4.54
CA VAL A 131 -6.57 5.39 3.72
C VAL A 131 -6.65 6.76 3.09
N TRP A 132 -5.56 7.50 3.20
CA TRP A 132 -5.43 8.87 2.78
C TRP A 132 -4.32 8.98 1.73
N LYS A 133 -4.46 9.92 0.81
CA LYS A 133 -3.47 10.23 -0.22
C LYS A 133 -3.11 11.70 -0.13
N SER A 134 -1.83 12.04 -0.17
CA SER A 134 -1.39 13.43 -0.20
C SER A 134 -1.87 14.10 -1.50
N ALA A 135 -2.25 15.37 -1.41
CA ALA A 135 -2.72 16.17 -2.55
C ALA A 135 -1.60 16.47 -3.56
N THR A 136 -0.34 16.39 -3.12
CA THR A 136 0.87 16.61 -3.91
C THR A 136 1.94 15.57 -3.54
N ALA A 137 3.06 15.56 -4.27
CA ALA A 137 4.23 14.76 -3.93
C ALA A 137 5.06 15.35 -2.77
N SER A 138 4.40 15.58 -1.63
CA SER A 138 4.99 16.22 -0.45
C SER A 138 4.44 15.63 0.84
N TRP A 139 5.29 15.50 1.86
CA TRP A 139 4.91 15.03 3.19
C TRP A 139 4.13 16.07 4.01
N SER A 140 4.38 17.35 3.72
CA SER A 140 3.84 18.47 4.50
C SER A 140 2.52 19.02 3.98
N ASP A 141 2.08 18.56 2.81
CA ASP A 141 0.84 19.03 2.18
C ASP A 141 -0.37 18.26 2.70
N ASP A 142 -1.56 18.76 2.32
CA ASP A 142 -2.83 18.19 2.75
C ASP A 142 -3.01 16.75 2.24
N PHE A 143 -3.77 15.97 3.00
CA PHE A 143 -4.15 14.61 2.65
C PHE A 143 -5.66 14.54 2.44
N GLU A 144 -6.08 13.82 1.41
CA GLU A 144 -7.48 13.56 1.07
C GLU A 144 -7.82 12.08 1.26
N VAL A 145 -9.06 11.77 1.59
CA VAL A 145 -9.51 10.39 1.76
C VAL A 145 -9.46 9.66 0.40
N ALA A 146 -8.62 8.64 0.32
CA ALA A 146 -8.46 7.81 -0.87
C ALA A 146 -9.36 6.56 -0.82
N ALA A 147 -9.55 6.01 0.38
CA ALA A 147 -10.47 4.90 0.64
C ALA A 147 -10.97 4.93 2.08
N SER A 148 -12.17 4.41 2.30
CA SER A 148 -12.76 4.32 3.64
C SER A 148 -12.12 3.24 4.51
N SER A 149 -11.37 2.31 3.91
CA SER A 149 -10.63 1.26 4.62
C SER A 149 -9.43 0.74 3.81
N MET A 150 -8.50 0.06 4.47
CA MET A 150 -7.42 -0.69 3.81
C MET A 150 -7.96 -1.76 2.85
N GLN A 151 -9.08 -2.41 3.21
CA GLN A 151 -9.72 -3.39 2.34
C GLN A 151 -10.19 -2.74 1.04
N GLU A 152 -10.91 -1.61 1.12
CA GLU A 152 -11.38 -0.89 -0.05
C GLU A 152 -10.21 -0.41 -0.92
N PHE A 153 -9.13 0.09 -0.31
CA PHE A 153 -7.92 0.48 -1.03
C PHE A 153 -7.34 -0.68 -1.87
N LEU A 154 -7.20 -1.87 -1.28
CA LEU A 154 -6.70 -3.06 -1.97
C LEU A 154 -7.69 -3.56 -3.05
N GLU A 155 -9.00 -3.40 -2.83
CA GLU A 155 -10.00 -3.69 -3.85
C GLU A 155 -9.87 -2.77 -5.06
N GLN A 156 -9.75 -1.46 -4.83
CA GLN A 156 -9.53 -0.45 -5.86
C GLN A 156 -8.24 -0.74 -6.64
N LEU A 157 -7.14 -1.08 -5.96
CA LEU A 157 -5.88 -1.46 -6.62
C LEU A 157 -6.05 -2.69 -7.52
N GLY A 158 -6.72 -3.74 -7.02
CA GLY A 158 -7.02 -4.92 -7.84
C GLY A 158 -7.92 -4.61 -9.04
N ARG A 159 -8.86 -3.67 -8.92
CA ARG A 159 -9.69 -3.21 -10.04
C ARG A 159 -8.88 -2.42 -11.07
N ARG A 160 -7.93 -1.58 -10.64
CA ARG A 160 -7.01 -0.86 -11.55
C ARG A 160 -6.22 -1.82 -12.41
N ILE A 161 -5.65 -2.88 -11.80
CA ILE A 161 -4.93 -3.94 -12.54
C ILE A 161 -5.86 -4.61 -13.56
N ALA A 162 -7.08 -4.98 -13.15
CA ALA A 162 -8.03 -5.68 -14.03
C ALA A 162 -8.55 -4.82 -15.18
N ASN A 163 -8.69 -3.50 -15.00
CA ASN A 163 -9.21 -2.57 -16.00
C ASN A 163 -8.20 -2.24 -17.11
N GLN A 164 -6.93 -2.64 -16.97
CA GLN A 164 -5.88 -2.46 -17.97
C GLN A 164 -5.70 -3.68 -18.88
N LEU A 165 -6.50 -4.73 -18.68
CA LEU A 165 -6.52 -5.95 -19.51
C LEU A 165 -7.29 -5.77 -20.82
#